data_AF-G0EQC3-F1
#
_entry.id   AF-G0EQC3-F1
#
_cell.length_a   1.000
_cell.length_b   1.000
_cell.length_c   1.000
_cell.angle_alpha   90.00
_cell.angle_beta   90.00
_cell.angle_gamma   90.00
#
_symmetry.space_group_name_H-M   'P 1'
#
loop_
_entity.id
_entity.type
_entity.pdbx_description
1 polymer ?
#
loop_
_entity_poly.entity_id
_entity_poly.type
_entity_poly.pdbx_seq_one_letter_code
_entity_poly.pdbx_strand_id
1 'polypeptide(L)'
;MKKSHIFLFIIFMFIISCGNKVTAPSVSDITYYDPNNTIIKTYTYSIKDNKDQSMIAKEGAFKKIAESANAIIYVEESQIDKGITKAGVISFLRKFENYLPREIEIYGEIPDIDGNGKVIFLMADINTNVTTTGLGGYFQPSDLINGKNGEPGEYLHVNLPVSDITLGIMMHELQHLINAYNNLMQGKSMDIWLNEALSESTSLIFSEPIAKEREYIFNTSTYYSFYTWNLVYTDGTPQGTVPVGGYGNILMSYGSSSIFMKWLDSKTGGKQEIYKEIAHSPSAPTSEQRLMNVLSKHGFANDMDTVLLDWIADINNGVVPGLKLSAIDPTDPKFNINGKIPLLPKSLVVYSTADNPQITTSGRLETRPLGKTGLSVVINNSENQGQNLAAAVIADKANVEELTIKKAANLNSSIKYQRFNLQDREYFIDKVITEEDEKNIKKQ
;
A
#
# COMPACT_ATOMS: atom_id res chain seq x y z
N MET A 1 -20.68 80.78 8.22
CA MET A 1 -21.67 80.50 7.17
C MET A 1 -21.41 79.13 6.58
N LYS A 2 -22.48 78.34 6.43
CA LYS A 2 -22.61 77.02 5.78
C LYS A 2 -21.57 76.71 4.69
N LYS A 3 -21.05 75.47 4.68
CA LYS A 3 -21.55 74.42 3.77
C LYS A 3 -20.96 73.04 4.14
N SER A 4 -21.90 72.10 4.28
CA SER A 4 -21.72 70.66 4.37
C SER A 4 -21.27 70.12 3.01
N HIS A 5 -20.31 69.20 2.99
CA HIS A 5 -20.27 68.09 2.05
C HIS A 5 -19.59 66.88 2.71
N ILE A 6 -20.43 65.92 3.08
CA ILE A 6 -20.10 64.55 3.43
C ILE A 6 -19.44 63.92 2.20
N PHE A 7 -18.18 63.48 2.33
CA PHE A 7 -17.58 62.52 1.42
C PHE A 7 -17.22 61.28 2.23
N LEU A 8 -18.05 60.26 2.06
CA LEU A 8 -17.94 58.94 2.65
C LEU A 8 -16.84 58.17 1.89
N PHE A 9 -15.64 58.06 2.46
CA PHE A 9 -14.61 57.14 1.98
C PHE A 9 -14.53 55.97 2.95
N ILE A 10 -15.36 54.96 2.70
CA ILE A 10 -15.22 53.64 3.32
C ILE A 10 -14.04 52.98 2.61
N ILE A 11 -12.86 53.00 3.25
CA ILE A 11 -11.75 52.14 2.86
C ILE A 11 -12.09 50.74 3.39
N PHE A 12 -12.72 49.95 2.52
CA PHE A 12 -12.73 48.49 2.63
C PHE A 12 -11.29 48.02 2.40
N MET A 13 -10.57 47.78 3.50
CA MET A 13 -9.38 46.94 3.47
C MET A 13 -9.85 45.49 3.29
N PHE A 14 -10.16 45.10 2.04
CA PHE A 14 -10.18 43.70 1.67
C PHE A 14 -8.73 43.22 1.66
N ILE A 15 -8.34 42.56 2.74
CA ILE A 15 -7.28 41.56 2.67
C ILE A 15 -7.82 40.50 1.69
N ILE A 16 -7.36 40.56 0.44
CA ILE A 16 -7.45 39.45 -0.50
C ILE A 16 -6.47 38.39 0.02
N SER A 17 -6.90 37.67 1.06
CA SER A 17 -6.45 36.31 1.29
C SER A 17 -7.25 35.49 0.28
N CYS A 18 -6.68 35.31 -0.92
CA CYS A 18 -7.09 34.21 -1.77
C CYS A 18 -6.66 32.92 -1.04
N GLY A 19 -7.54 32.46 -0.16
CA GLY A 19 -7.60 31.04 0.13
C GLY A 19 -7.96 30.35 -1.19
N ASN A 20 -6.98 29.71 -1.81
CA ASN A 20 -7.23 28.62 -2.76
C ASN A 20 -7.86 27.48 -1.97
N LYS A 21 -9.13 27.64 -1.59
CA LYS A 21 -9.99 26.49 -1.36
C LYS A 21 -10.27 25.93 -2.74
N VAL A 22 -9.77 24.73 -2.97
CA VAL A 22 -10.09 23.89 -4.12
C VAL A 22 -11.62 23.74 -4.16
N THR A 23 -12.30 24.61 -4.90
CA THR A 23 -13.68 24.39 -5.33
C THR A 23 -13.60 23.41 -6.49
N ALA A 24 -14.14 22.21 -6.27
CA ALA A 24 -14.13 21.11 -7.22
C ALA A 24 -14.50 21.56 -8.65
N PRO A 25 -13.69 21.26 -9.68
CA PRO A 25 -14.03 21.61 -11.06
C PRO A 25 -15.02 20.61 -11.66
N SER A 26 -15.88 21.12 -12.56
CA SER A 26 -16.74 20.30 -13.40
C SER A 26 -15.92 19.36 -14.29
N VAL A 27 -16.43 18.14 -14.50
CA VAL A 27 -15.79 17.03 -15.25
C VAL A 27 -15.67 17.29 -16.77
N SER A 28 -15.62 18.54 -17.23
CA SER A 28 -15.67 18.96 -18.64
C SER A 28 -14.34 19.37 -19.26
N ASP A 29 -13.29 19.66 -18.48
CA ASP A 29 -12.14 20.43 -18.98
C ASP A 29 -10.88 19.56 -19.22
N ILE A 30 -11.04 18.44 -19.91
CA ILE A 30 -9.90 17.62 -20.35
C ILE A 30 -9.46 18.06 -21.73
N THR A 31 -8.23 18.53 -21.84
CA THR A 31 -7.57 18.82 -23.12
C THR A 31 -6.79 17.59 -23.57
N TYR A 32 -7.01 17.17 -24.82
CA TYR A 32 -6.23 16.11 -25.46
C TYR A 32 -5.45 16.70 -26.63
N TYR A 33 -4.14 16.49 -26.62
CA TYR A 33 -3.19 17.05 -27.58
C TYR A 33 -2.95 16.07 -28.73
N ASP A 34 -2.68 16.58 -29.92
CA ASP A 34 -2.21 15.76 -31.04
C ASP A 34 -0.79 15.25 -30.72
N PRO A 35 -0.56 13.93 -30.61
CA PRO A 35 0.77 13.39 -30.33
C PRO A 35 1.85 13.76 -31.34
N ASN A 36 1.49 14.18 -32.56
CA ASN A 36 2.44 14.63 -33.58
C ASN A 36 2.87 16.09 -33.41
N ASN A 37 2.14 16.87 -32.61
CA ASN A 37 2.36 18.30 -32.46
C ASN A 37 2.15 18.72 -31.00
N THR A 38 2.93 18.13 -30.11
CA THR A 38 2.87 18.38 -28.67
C THR A 38 4.25 18.55 -28.06
N ILE A 39 4.27 18.97 -26.79
CA ILE A 39 5.48 19.11 -26.00
C ILE A 39 6.10 17.73 -25.77
N ILE A 40 7.39 17.63 -26.06
CA ILE A 40 8.21 16.45 -25.75
C ILE A 40 9.17 16.84 -24.64
N LYS A 41 9.24 16.03 -23.59
CA LYS A 41 10.21 16.16 -22.50
C LYS A 41 10.95 14.83 -22.32
N THR A 42 12.22 14.89 -21.92
CA THR A 42 13.00 13.71 -21.59
C THR A 42 12.95 13.48 -20.08
N TYR A 43 12.59 12.26 -19.67
CA TYR A 43 12.54 11.89 -18.26
C TYR A 43 13.33 10.61 -18.00
N THR A 44 13.95 10.56 -16.83
CA THR A 44 14.53 9.34 -16.27
C THR A 44 13.47 8.58 -15.45
N TYR A 45 13.38 7.28 -15.67
CA TYR A 45 12.43 6.43 -14.99
C TYR A 45 12.99 5.02 -14.82
N SER A 46 12.52 4.30 -13.82
CA SER A 46 12.91 2.93 -13.53
C SER A 46 12.00 1.93 -14.24
N ILE A 47 12.59 0.89 -14.80
CA ILE A 47 11.89 -0.29 -15.34
C ILE A 47 12.27 -1.52 -14.51
N LYS A 48 11.33 -2.44 -14.32
CA LYS A 48 11.55 -3.68 -13.58
C LYS A 48 12.00 -4.80 -14.52
N ASP A 49 13.15 -5.41 -14.25
CA ASP A 49 13.53 -6.68 -14.87
C ASP A 49 12.98 -7.85 -14.06
N ASN A 50 12.00 -8.56 -14.62
CA ASN A 50 11.35 -9.65 -13.91
C ASN A 50 12.16 -10.95 -13.89
N LYS A 51 13.31 -11.01 -14.58
CA LYS A 51 14.23 -12.15 -14.51
C LYS A 51 14.96 -12.22 -13.18
N ASP A 52 15.45 -11.08 -12.69
CA ASP A 52 16.22 -10.98 -11.44
C ASP A 52 15.59 -10.05 -10.41
N GLN A 53 14.41 -9.49 -10.71
CA GLN A 53 13.64 -8.56 -9.89
C GLN A 53 14.35 -7.21 -9.66
N SER A 54 15.35 -6.86 -10.47
CA SER A 54 16.07 -5.59 -10.36
C SER A 54 15.31 -4.41 -10.96
N MET A 55 15.60 -3.21 -10.47
CA MET A 55 15.13 -1.95 -11.05
C MET A 55 16.26 -1.33 -11.89
N ILE A 56 15.99 -1.04 -13.15
CA ILE A 56 16.95 -0.49 -14.11
C ILE A 56 16.54 0.94 -14.45
N ALA A 57 17.45 1.90 -14.29
CA ALA A 57 17.22 3.27 -14.74
C ALA A 57 17.24 3.33 -16.28
N LYS A 58 16.23 3.98 -16.84
CA LYS A 58 16.08 4.26 -18.27
C LYS A 58 15.81 5.75 -18.47
N GLU A 59 16.26 6.27 -19.60
CA GLU A 59 15.86 7.59 -20.09
C GLU A 59 14.95 7.43 -21.30
N GLY A 60 13.90 8.23 -21.39
CA GLY A 60 12.96 8.20 -22.52
C GLY A 60 12.41 9.58 -22.85
N ALA A 61 12.05 9.77 -24.12
CA ALA A 61 11.31 10.93 -24.58
C ALA A 61 9.80 10.69 -24.37
N PHE A 62 9.11 11.64 -23.73
CA PHE A 62 7.70 11.55 -23.40
C PHE A 62 6.92 12.71 -24.03
N LYS A 63 5.80 12.39 -24.65
CA LYS A 63 4.89 13.35 -25.28
C LYS A 63 3.76 13.70 -24.33
N LYS A 64 3.49 14.99 -24.12
CA LYS A 64 2.30 15.44 -23.38
C LYS A 64 1.06 15.15 -24.23
N ILE A 65 0.21 14.21 -23.82
CA ILE A 65 -0.94 13.81 -24.66
C ILE A 65 -2.28 14.28 -24.10
N ALA A 66 -2.38 14.53 -22.80
CA ALA A 66 -3.59 15.03 -22.20
C ALA A 66 -3.33 15.79 -20.90
N GLU A 67 -4.32 16.57 -20.49
CA GLU A 67 -4.30 17.36 -19.28
C GLU A 67 -5.72 17.62 -18.81
N SER A 68 -5.92 17.55 -17.50
CA SER A 68 -7.15 17.91 -16.80
C SER A 68 -6.88 19.06 -15.82
N ALA A 69 -7.81 19.31 -14.89
CA ALA A 69 -7.65 20.35 -13.89
C ALA A 69 -6.49 20.05 -12.93
N ASN A 70 -6.33 18.79 -12.52
CA ASN A 70 -5.39 18.36 -11.48
C ASN A 70 -4.33 17.36 -11.97
N ALA A 71 -4.28 17.05 -13.27
CA ALA A 71 -3.30 16.10 -13.79
C ALA A 71 -2.80 16.41 -15.22
N ILE A 72 -1.57 15.96 -15.50
CA ILE A 72 -0.95 15.96 -16.82
C ILE A 72 -0.54 14.53 -17.18
N ILE A 73 -0.82 14.10 -18.41
CA ILE A 73 -0.37 12.80 -18.92
C ILE A 73 0.74 12.99 -19.95
N TYR A 74 1.87 12.37 -19.66
CA TYR A 74 2.99 12.18 -20.56
C TYR A 74 3.10 10.69 -20.91
N VAL A 75 3.25 10.38 -22.20
CA VAL A 75 3.43 9.00 -22.69
C VAL A 75 4.78 8.86 -23.36
N GLU A 76 5.53 7.80 -23.03
CA GLU A 76 6.80 7.48 -23.68
C GLU A 76 6.60 7.27 -25.18
N GLU A 77 7.43 7.94 -25.99
CA GLU A 77 7.22 8.06 -27.44
C GLU A 77 7.07 6.72 -28.16
N SER A 78 7.80 5.69 -27.72
CA SER A 78 7.74 4.36 -28.34
C SER A 78 6.45 3.60 -28.02
N GLN A 79 5.60 4.14 -27.14
CA GLN A 79 4.32 3.55 -26.71
C GLN A 79 3.09 4.25 -27.30
N ILE A 80 3.26 5.41 -27.94
CA ILE A 80 2.15 6.22 -28.49
C ILE A 80 1.26 5.41 -29.44
N ASP A 81 1.87 4.61 -30.32
CA ASP A 81 1.17 3.81 -31.32
C ASP A 81 0.87 2.37 -30.85
N LYS A 82 1.18 2.03 -29.59
CA LYS A 82 1.08 0.66 -29.03
C LYS A 82 -0.16 0.44 -28.16
N GLY A 83 -1.29 1.00 -28.58
CA GLY A 83 -2.58 0.71 -27.95
C GLY A 83 -3.06 1.70 -26.89
N ILE A 84 -2.38 2.85 -26.73
CA ILE A 84 -2.98 3.99 -26.02
C ILE A 84 -4.03 4.62 -26.93
N THR A 85 -5.24 4.74 -26.42
CA THR A 85 -6.34 5.38 -27.15
C THR A 85 -6.74 6.69 -26.46
N LYS A 86 -7.12 7.70 -27.26
CA LYS A 86 -7.69 8.96 -26.74
C LYS A 86 -8.85 8.71 -25.76
N ALA A 87 -9.72 7.76 -26.08
CA ALA A 87 -10.85 7.40 -25.22
C ALA A 87 -10.39 6.82 -23.87
N GLY A 88 -9.38 5.93 -23.87
CA GLY A 88 -8.80 5.37 -22.65
C GLY A 88 -8.17 6.44 -21.76
N VAL A 89 -7.39 7.35 -22.35
CA VAL A 89 -6.72 8.46 -21.65
C VAL A 89 -7.75 9.43 -21.03
N ILE A 90 -8.78 9.82 -21.78
CA ILE A 90 -9.85 10.67 -21.26
C ILE A 90 -10.62 9.95 -20.14
N SER A 91 -10.90 8.65 -20.30
CA SER A 91 -11.57 7.85 -19.26
C SER A 91 -10.74 7.79 -17.97
N PHE A 92 -9.44 7.55 -18.09
CA PHE A 92 -8.51 7.56 -16.97
C PHE A 92 -8.54 8.89 -16.21
N LEU A 93 -8.38 10.03 -16.90
CA LEU A 93 -8.40 11.35 -16.27
C LEU A 93 -9.75 11.67 -15.63
N ARG A 94 -10.88 11.34 -16.28
CA ARG A 94 -12.21 11.60 -15.68
C ARG A 94 -12.41 10.86 -14.37
N LYS A 95 -11.97 9.60 -14.30
CA LYS A 95 -12.09 8.81 -13.08
C LYS A 95 -11.12 9.31 -12.00
N PHE A 96 -9.89 9.65 -12.37
CA PHE A 96 -8.93 10.30 -11.48
C PHE A 96 -9.52 11.56 -10.83
N GLU A 97 -10.01 12.50 -11.64
CA GLU A 97 -10.65 13.74 -11.18
C GLU A 97 -11.86 13.49 -10.26
N ASN A 98 -12.62 12.43 -10.53
CA ASN A 98 -13.75 12.04 -9.70
C ASN A 98 -13.33 11.45 -8.35
N TYR A 99 -12.21 10.73 -8.28
CA TYR A 99 -11.71 10.09 -7.06
C TYR A 99 -10.89 11.04 -6.19
N LEU A 100 -10.19 11.99 -6.82
CA LEU A 100 -9.25 12.90 -6.18
C LEU A 100 -9.81 13.65 -4.94
N PRO A 101 -11.04 14.20 -4.93
CA PRO A 101 -11.55 14.89 -3.75
C PRO A 101 -11.62 13.99 -2.51
N ARG A 102 -11.98 12.71 -2.69
CA ARG A 102 -12.06 11.75 -1.58
C ARG A 102 -10.68 11.30 -1.12
N GLU A 103 -9.74 11.13 -2.04
CA GLU A 103 -8.34 10.84 -1.72
C GLU A 103 -7.75 11.94 -0.81
N ILE A 104 -7.89 13.20 -1.22
CA ILE A 104 -7.41 14.36 -0.45
C ILE A 104 -8.12 14.48 0.90
N GLU A 105 -9.43 14.24 0.94
CA GLU A 105 -10.21 14.31 2.19
C GLU A 105 -9.72 13.32 3.26
N ILE A 106 -9.27 12.14 2.84
CA ILE A 106 -8.83 11.08 3.74
C ILE A 106 -7.35 11.23 4.10
N TYR A 107 -6.46 11.45 3.12
CA TYR A 107 -5.02 11.31 3.34
C TYR A 107 -4.27 12.63 3.47
N GLY A 108 -4.87 13.74 3.01
CA GLY A 108 -4.27 15.07 3.08
C GLY A 108 -3.96 15.69 1.73
N GLU A 109 -3.24 16.80 1.77
CA GLU A 109 -2.97 17.61 0.58
C GLU A 109 -1.89 16.99 -0.31
N ILE A 110 -2.05 17.18 -1.61
CA ILE A 110 -0.99 16.92 -2.60
C ILE A 110 -0.10 18.16 -2.62
N PRO A 111 1.23 18.02 -2.55
CA PRO A 111 2.13 19.15 -2.71
C PRO A 111 2.06 19.74 -4.11
N ASP A 112 2.57 20.96 -4.25
CA ASP A 112 2.80 21.61 -5.53
C ASP A 112 4.26 22.10 -5.56
N ILE A 113 5.18 21.14 -5.60
CA ILE A 113 6.63 21.40 -5.54
C ILE A 113 7.09 22.12 -6.81
N ASP A 114 6.53 21.76 -7.96
CA ASP A 114 6.93 22.32 -9.26
C ASP A 114 6.11 23.56 -9.67
N GLY A 115 5.08 23.92 -8.90
CA GLY A 115 4.24 25.10 -9.08
C GLY A 115 3.24 24.99 -10.23
N ASN A 116 3.05 23.79 -10.81
CA ASN A 116 2.12 23.55 -11.91
C ASN A 116 0.69 23.25 -11.43
N GLY A 117 0.52 22.90 -10.14
CA GLY A 117 -0.76 22.57 -9.49
C GLY A 117 -1.36 21.21 -9.86
N LYS A 118 -0.58 20.27 -10.40
CA LYS A 118 -1.05 19.02 -11.03
C LYS A 118 -0.09 17.85 -10.80
N VAL A 119 -0.69 16.67 -10.62
CA VAL A 119 0.03 15.40 -10.63
C VAL A 119 0.43 15.03 -12.06
N ILE A 120 1.67 14.60 -12.26
CA ILE A 120 2.21 14.22 -13.55
C ILE A 120 2.24 12.69 -13.67
N PHE A 121 1.43 12.13 -14.57
CA PHE A 121 1.47 10.72 -14.93
C PHE A 121 2.46 10.47 -16.06
N LEU A 122 3.53 9.74 -15.76
CA LEU A 122 4.52 9.23 -16.73
C LEU A 122 4.14 7.81 -17.14
N MET A 123 3.50 7.67 -18.31
CA MET A 123 3.03 6.39 -18.83
C MET A 123 4.05 5.74 -19.76
N ALA A 124 4.50 4.54 -19.43
CA ALA A 124 5.46 3.78 -20.22
C ALA A 124 5.24 2.27 -20.05
N ASP A 125 5.93 1.47 -20.87
CA ASP A 125 6.18 0.08 -20.52
C ASP A 125 7.32 0.05 -19.50
N ILE A 126 6.99 -0.28 -18.26
CA ILE A 126 7.93 -0.26 -17.12
C ILE A 126 8.36 -1.66 -16.72
N ASN A 127 8.11 -2.68 -17.55
CA ASN A 127 8.46 -4.05 -17.29
C ASN A 127 9.28 -4.65 -18.45
N THR A 128 10.26 -5.47 -18.10
CA THR A 128 10.95 -6.35 -19.06
C THR A 128 11.00 -7.77 -18.54
N ASN A 129 11.19 -8.73 -19.45
CA ASN A 129 11.30 -10.17 -19.15
C ASN A 129 10.15 -10.72 -18.27
N VAL A 130 8.92 -10.23 -18.48
CA VAL A 130 7.75 -10.63 -17.67
C VAL A 130 7.49 -12.12 -17.82
N THR A 131 7.50 -12.85 -16.70
CA THR A 131 7.21 -14.29 -16.66
C THR A 131 5.95 -14.62 -15.87
N THR A 132 5.59 -13.81 -14.85
CA THR A 132 4.41 -14.05 -13.99
C THR A 132 3.83 -12.75 -13.42
N THR A 133 4.62 -11.99 -12.67
CA THR A 133 4.21 -10.75 -11.97
C THR A 133 4.93 -9.55 -12.56
N GLY A 134 4.22 -8.45 -12.78
CA GLY A 134 4.78 -7.18 -13.26
C GLY A 134 4.55 -6.04 -12.29
N LEU A 135 5.31 -4.96 -12.48
CA LEU A 135 5.09 -3.69 -11.81
C LEU A 135 3.87 -3.00 -12.46
N GLY A 136 2.84 -2.69 -11.67
CA GLY A 136 1.65 -2.00 -12.18
C GLY A 136 1.83 -0.48 -12.31
N GLY A 137 2.74 0.07 -11.50
CA GLY A 137 3.07 1.48 -11.42
C GLY A 137 3.93 1.71 -10.18
N TYR A 138 4.38 2.94 -9.99
CA TYR A 138 5.06 3.33 -8.75
C TYR A 138 5.14 4.85 -8.58
N PHE A 139 5.16 5.26 -7.31
CA PHE A 139 5.71 6.52 -6.85
C PHE A 139 7.16 6.34 -6.40
N GLN A 140 8.00 7.36 -6.65
CA GLN A 140 9.35 7.41 -6.12
C GLN A 140 9.55 8.69 -5.30
N PRO A 141 9.76 8.60 -3.97
CA PRO A 141 9.85 9.79 -3.13
C PRO A 141 10.93 10.80 -3.53
N SER A 142 12.04 10.35 -4.13
CA SER A 142 13.09 11.24 -4.61
C SER A 142 12.63 12.14 -5.77
N ASP A 143 11.52 11.85 -6.42
CA ASP A 143 10.94 12.73 -7.44
C ASP A 143 10.40 14.04 -6.83
N LEU A 144 9.98 14.05 -5.57
CA LEU A 144 9.57 15.27 -4.87
C LEU A 144 10.75 16.17 -4.46
N ILE A 145 11.99 15.68 -4.54
CA ILE A 145 13.17 16.34 -3.96
C ILE A 145 14.26 16.58 -4.99
N ASN A 146 14.73 15.50 -5.62
CA ASN A 146 15.74 15.55 -6.67
C ASN A 146 15.09 15.71 -8.04
N GLY A 147 13.87 15.18 -8.18
CA GLY A 147 13.11 15.30 -9.40
C GLY A 147 13.65 14.52 -10.57
N LYS A 148 13.11 14.85 -11.74
CA LYS A 148 13.54 14.30 -13.03
C LYS A 148 14.51 15.28 -13.66
N ASN A 149 15.79 14.91 -13.73
CA ASN A 149 16.85 15.78 -14.25
C ASN A 149 17.00 17.11 -13.50
N GLY A 150 16.74 17.10 -12.17
CA GLY A 150 16.81 18.28 -11.33
C GLY A 150 15.54 19.13 -11.31
N GLU A 151 14.44 18.66 -11.90
CA GLU A 151 13.10 19.25 -11.79
C GLU A 151 12.24 18.42 -10.82
N PRO A 152 12.14 18.79 -9.53
CA PRO A 152 11.26 18.11 -8.57
C PRO A 152 9.79 18.26 -8.98
N GLY A 153 8.95 17.30 -8.61
CA GLY A 153 7.51 17.37 -8.91
C GLY A 153 6.73 16.10 -8.53
N GLU A 154 5.41 16.17 -8.70
CA GLU A 154 4.45 15.15 -8.33
C GLU A 154 4.31 14.05 -9.40
N TYR A 155 5.39 13.30 -9.62
CA TYR A 155 5.43 12.26 -10.66
C TYR A 155 4.89 10.91 -10.17
N LEU A 156 3.93 10.34 -10.90
CA LEU A 156 3.46 8.97 -10.76
C LEU A 156 3.77 8.18 -12.04
N HIS A 157 4.41 7.01 -11.91
CA HIS A 157 4.79 6.18 -13.05
C HIS A 157 3.76 5.10 -13.27
N VAL A 158 3.31 5.00 -14.52
CA VAL A 158 2.18 4.15 -14.89
C VAL A 158 2.65 3.09 -15.87
N ASN A 159 2.40 1.82 -15.57
CA ASN A 159 2.60 0.76 -16.55
C ASN A 159 1.49 0.78 -17.61
N LEU A 160 1.87 0.57 -18.86
CA LEU A 160 0.95 0.38 -19.97
C LEU A 160 0.64 -1.10 -20.24
N PRO A 161 -0.55 -1.43 -20.77
CA PRO A 161 -1.66 -0.51 -21.09
C PRO A 161 -2.44 -0.04 -19.86
N VAL A 162 -3.11 1.12 -19.97
CA VAL A 162 -3.97 1.62 -18.89
C VAL A 162 -5.29 0.86 -18.80
N SER A 163 -5.75 0.59 -17.59
CA SER A 163 -7.01 -0.06 -17.25
C SER A 163 -7.60 0.50 -15.95
N ASP A 164 -8.77 0.01 -15.54
CA ASP A 164 -9.34 0.35 -14.23
C ASP A 164 -8.48 -0.13 -13.06
N ILE A 165 -7.80 -1.27 -13.23
CA ILE A 165 -6.80 -1.76 -12.27
C ILE A 165 -5.63 -0.78 -12.18
N THR A 166 -5.13 -0.31 -13.34
CA THR A 166 -4.04 0.68 -13.40
C THR A 166 -4.41 1.97 -12.66
N LEU A 167 -5.63 2.47 -12.82
CA LEU A 167 -6.08 3.63 -12.06
C LEU A 167 -6.15 3.34 -10.56
N GLY A 168 -6.65 2.17 -10.16
CA GLY A 168 -6.63 1.74 -8.76
C GLY A 168 -5.24 1.79 -8.14
N ILE A 169 -4.24 1.27 -8.87
CA ILE A 169 -2.83 1.35 -8.47
C ILE A 169 -2.38 2.82 -8.40
N MET A 170 -2.79 3.68 -9.33
CA MET A 170 -2.42 5.09 -9.28
C MET A 170 -3.03 5.85 -8.08
N MET A 171 -4.19 5.43 -7.58
CA MET A 171 -4.71 5.98 -6.32
C MET A 171 -3.87 5.50 -5.12
N HIS A 172 -3.43 4.23 -5.13
CA HIS A 172 -2.48 3.69 -4.15
C HIS A 172 -1.14 4.45 -4.16
N GLU A 173 -0.57 4.70 -5.35
CA GLU A 173 0.66 5.50 -5.48
C GLU A 173 0.47 6.97 -5.09
N LEU A 174 -0.72 7.53 -5.34
CA LEU A 174 -1.02 8.90 -4.93
C LEU A 174 -1.06 9.01 -3.41
N GLN A 175 -1.58 8.01 -2.70
CA GLN A 175 -1.52 7.97 -1.24
C GLN A 175 -0.07 8.03 -0.76
N HIS A 176 0.82 7.25 -1.37
CA HIS A 176 2.24 7.27 -1.02
C HIS A 176 2.87 8.64 -1.24
N LEU A 177 2.53 9.33 -2.33
CA LEU A 177 2.97 10.69 -2.62
C LEU A 177 2.48 11.67 -1.54
N ILE A 178 1.18 11.64 -1.22
CA ILE A 178 0.58 12.46 -0.17
C ILE A 178 1.26 12.18 1.18
N ASN A 179 1.47 10.90 1.52
CA ASN A 179 2.10 10.50 2.76
C ASN A 179 3.58 10.92 2.82
N ALA A 180 4.29 10.85 1.70
CA ALA A 180 5.67 11.31 1.62
C ALA A 180 5.77 12.81 1.96
N TYR A 181 4.88 13.63 1.41
CA TYR A 181 4.85 15.06 1.70
C TYR A 181 4.39 15.39 3.13
N ASN A 182 3.25 14.85 3.54
CA ASN A 182 2.58 15.21 4.80
C ASN A 182 3.25 14.58 6.04
N ASN A 183 3.94 13.45 5.88
CA ASN A 183 4.54 12.71 6.98
C ASN A 183 6.06 12.57 6.85
N LEU A 184 6.55 11.93 5.79
CA LEU A 184 7.98 11.60 5.67
C LEU A 184 8.88 12.85 5.63
N MET A 185 8.56 13.82 4.77
CA MET A 185 9.29 15.10 4.67
C MET A 185 9.12 15.99 5.91
N GLN A 186 8.12 15.72 6.76
CA GLN A 186 7.89 16.41 8.02
C GLN A 186 8.57 15.73 9.22
N GLY A 187 9.40 14.70 8.99
CA GLY A 187 10.04 13.93 10.05
C GLY A 187 9.10 13.00 10.82
N LYS A 188 7.95 12.65 10.23
CA LYS A 188 6.90 11.79 10.79
C LYS A 188 6.74 10.49 9.99
N SER A 189 7.83 9.95 9.45
CA SER A 189 7.85 8.74 8.62
C SER A 189 7.11 7.58 9.29
N MET A 190 6.43 6.78 8.48
CA MET A 190 5.78 5.54 8.91
C MET A 190 6.59 4.36 8.41
N ASP A 191 6.75 3.34 9.25
CA ASP A 191 7.19 2.01 8.82
C ASP A 191 6.40 1.53 7.60
N ILE A 192 7.09 0.80 6.71
CA ILE A 192 6.55 0.29 5.44
C ILE A 192 5.17 -0.33 5.61
N TRP A 193 4.98 -1.21 6.60
CA TRP A 193 3.71 -1.93 6.78
C TRP A 193 2.51 -1.00 6.99
N LEU A 194 2.68 0.11 7.72
CA LEU A 194 1.58 1.03 8.00
C LEU A 194 1.33 1.96 6.80
N ASN A 195 2.40 2.37 6.12
CA ASN A 195 2.32 3.14 4.89
C ASN A 195 1.57 2.34 3.80
N GLU A 196 2.00 1.11 3.54
CA GLU A 196 1.37 0.20 2.59
C GLU A 196 -0.07 -0.18 3.00
N ALA A 197 -0.36 -0.34 4.29
CA ALA A 197 -1.73 -0.58 4.74
C ALA A 197 -2.65 0.60 4.40
N LEU A 198 -2.21 1.84 4.62
CA LEU A 198 -2.98 3.02 4.20
C LEU A 198 -3.14 3.08 2.68
N SER A 199 -2.10 2.80 1.90
CA SER A 199 -2.20 2.74 0.44
C SER A 199 -3.16 1.64 -0.03
N GLU A 200 -3.10 0.45 0.54
CA GLU A 200 -4.02 -0.65 0.23
C GLU A 200 -5.48 -0.30 0.58
N SER A 201 -5.69 0.59 1.55
CA SER A 201 -7.03 1.08 1.87
C SER A 201 -7.62 1.97 0.75
N THR A 202 -6.80 2.57 -0.11
CA THR A 202 -7.27 3.24 -1.35
C THR A 202 -7.89 2.23 -2.33
N SER A 203 -7.30 1.05 -2.45
CA SER A 203 -7.78 0.00 -3.37
C SER A 203 -9.19 -0.46 -2.97
N LEU A 204 -9.49 -0.50 -1.67
CA LEU A 204 -10.84 -0.80 -1.16
C LEU A 204 -11.88 0.26 -1.56
N ILE A 205 -11.46 1.50 -1.79
CA ILE A 205 -12.35 2.64 -2.07
C ILE A 205 -12.51 2.84 -3.58
N PHE A 206 -11.41 2.76 -4.33
CA PHE A 206 -11.34 3.22 -5.72
C PHE A 206 -11.20 2.09 -6.76
N SER A 207 -10.98 0.83 -6.32
CA SER A 207 -10.75 -0.30 -7.21
C SER A 207 -11.36 -1.61 -6.71
N GLU A 208 -12.61 -1.86 -7.09
CA GLU A 208 -13.27 -3.14 -6.84
C GLU A 208 -12.47 -4.37 -7.35
N PRO A 209 -11.83 -4.34 -8.54
CA PRO A 209 -11.02 -5.47 -8.99
C PRO A 209 -9.85 -5.80 -8.05
N ILE A 210 -9.11 -4.78 -7.59
CA ILE A 210 -7.98 -4.99 -6.66
C ILE A 210 -8.51 -5.46 -5.31
N ALA A 211 -9.57 -4.85 -4.78
CA ALA A 211 -10.19 -5.27 -3.53
C ALA A 211 -10.59 -6.76 -3.55
N LYS A 212 -11.23 -7.22 -4.64
CA LYS A 212 -11.60 -8.63 -4.84
C LYS A 212 -10.38 -9.55 -4.95
N GLU A 213 -9.31 -9.09 -5.59
CA GLU A 213 -8.06 -9.82 -5.67
C GLU A 213 -7.43 -9.99 -4.28
N ARG A 214 -7.39 -8.93 -3.45
CA ARG A 214 -6.90 -8.99 -2.07
C ARG A 214 -7.73 -9.91 -1.19
N GLU A 215 -9.06 -9.89 -1.34
CA GLU A 215 -9.95 -10.85 -0.68
C GLU A 215 -9.66 -12.30 -1.10
N TYR A 216 -9.41 -12.54 -2.39
CA TYR A 216 -9.03 -13.86 -2.89
C TYR A 216 -7.69 -14.32 -2.32
N ILE A 217 -6.68 -13.45 -2.34
CA ILE A 217 -5.35 -13.73 -1.77
C ILE A 217 -5.49 -14.05 -0.28
N PHE A 218 -6.20 -13.22 0.49
CA PHE A 218 -6.42 -13.46 1.92
C PHE A 218 -7.12 -14.81 2.18
N ASN A 219 -8.19 -15.10 1.45
CA ASN A 219 -8.98 -16.33 1.59
C ASN A 219 -8.21 -17.60 1.23
N THR A 220 -7.14 -17.47 0.42
CA THR A 220 -6.27 -18.57 -0.01
C THR A 220 -4.92 -18.59 0.72
N SER A 221 -4.67 -17.60 1.57
CA SER A 221 -3.49 -17.52 2.43
C SER A 221 -3.71 -18.32 3.71
N THR A 222 -2.62 -18.86 4.23
CA THR A 222 -2.57 -19.56 5.54
C THR A 222 -1.55 -18.94 6.49
N TYR A 223 -0.94 -17.83 6.06
CA TYR A 223 0.08 -17.08 6.76
C TYR A 223 -0.25 -15.60 6.63
N TYR A 224 -0.38 -14.90 7.75
CA TYR A 224 -0.84 -13.51 7.81
C TYR A 224 0.26 -12.66 8.43
N SER A 225 0.75 -11.63 7.72
CA SER A 225 1.90 -10.82 8.13
C SER A 225 1.79 -9.38 7.63
N PHE A 226 2.25 -8.45 8.47
CA PHE A 226 2.31 -7.01 8.15
C PHE A 226 3.73 -6.49 8.35
N TYR A 227 4.33 -6.80 9.50
CA TYR A 227 5.61 -6.24 9.92
C TYR A 227 6.76 -6.74 9.04
N THR A 228 6.74 -8.02 8.67
CA THR A 228 7.71 -8.57 7.72
C THR A 228 7.09 -8.63 6.33
N TRP A 229 7.09 -7.49 5.63
CA TRP A 229 6.39 -7.31 4.35
C TRP A 229 6.82 -8.31 3.26
N ASN A 230 8.13 -8.56 3.17
CA ASN A 230 8.68 -9.53 2.21
C ASN A 230 8.67 -10.97 2.72
N LEU A 231 8.24 -11.21 3.97
CA LEU A 231 8.23 -12.54 4.58
C LEU A 231 9.60 -13.26 4.48
N VAL A 232 10.68 -12.55 4.81
CA VAL A 232 12.07 -13.07 4.79
C VAL A 232 12.70 -12.91 6.17
N TYR A 233 13.59 -13.84 6.55
CA TYR A 233 14.44 -13.70 7.73
C TYR A 233 15.91 -14.03 7.43
N THR A 234 16.85 -13.57 8.27
CA THR A 234 18.27 -13.90 8.14
C THR A 234 18.51 -15.37 8.52
N ASP A 235 19.41 -16.09 7.86
CA ASP A 235 19.77 -17.46 8.29
C ASP A 235 20.85 -17.50 9.38
N GLY A 236 21.30 -16.33 9.84
CA GLY A 236 22.42 -16.16 10.77
C GLY A 236 23.78 -16.01 10.09
N THR A 237 23.85 -16.05 8.76
CA THR A 237 25.04 -15.74 7.97
C THR A 237 24.99 -14.32 7.41
N PRO A 238 26.14 -13.68 7.07
CA PRO A 238 26.15 -12.28 6.66
C PRO A 238 25.48 -11.97 5.32
N GLN A 239 25.21 -12.98 4.48
CA GLN A 239 24.56 -12.83 3.18
C GLN A 239 23.31 -13.70 3.02
N GLY A 240 23.01 -14.56 4.00
CA GLY A 240 21.97 -15.56 3.88
C GLY A 240 20.62 -15.05 4.36
N THR A 241 19.64 -15.21 3.51
CA THR A 241 18.23 -14.93 3.81
C THR A 241 17.39 -16.13 3.46
N VAL A 242 16.30 -16.31 4.20
CA VAL A 242 15.36 -17.42 4.01
C VAL A 242 13.96 -16.85 3.75
N PRO A 243 13.40 -17.05 2.56
CA PRO A 243 12.03 -16.68 2.28
C PRO A 243 11.05 -17.67 2.91
N VAL A 244 10.02 -17.15 3.57
CA VAL A 244 8.86 -17.91 4.06
C VAL A 244 7.73 -17.73 3.06
N GLY A 245 7.15 -18.83 2.58
CA GLY A 245 6.09 -18.81 1.57
C GLY A 245 6.58 -18.86 0.11
N GLY A 246 7.89 -18.88 -0.13
CA GLY A 246 8.50 -18.92 -1.46
C GLY A 246 8.52 -17.56 -2.18
N TYR A 247 8.83 -17.57 -3.49
CA TYR A 247 8.89 -16.36 -4.32
C TYR A 247 7.49 -15.72 -4.50
N GLY A 248 7.39 -14.39 -4.40
CA GLY A 248 6.12 -13.65 -4.57
C GLY A 248 5.23 -13.58 -3.32
N ASN A 249 5.78 -13.92 -2.15
CA ASN A 249 5.12 -13.92 -0.84
C ASN A 249 4.63 -12.54 -0.37
N ILE A 250 5.13 -11.44 -0.94
CA ILE A 250 4.68 -10.07 -0.68
C ILE A 250 3.16 -9.88 -0.85
N LEU A 251 2.54 -10.62 -1.76
CA LEU A 251 1.08 -10.57 -1.98
C LEU A 251 0.29 -11.00 -0.74
N MET A 252 0.83 -11.88 0.11
CA MET A 252 0.19 -12.23 1.39
C MET A 252 0.16 -11.05 2.35
N SER A 253 1.17 -10.18 2.32
CA SER A 253 1.20 -8.95 3.12
C SER A 253 0.26 -7.89 2.59
N TYR A 254 0.16 -7.71 1.26
CA TYR A 254 -0.88 -6.87 0.67
C TYR A 254 -2.29 -7.37 1.02
N GLY A 255 -2.54 -8.68 0.86
CA GLY A 255 -3.81 -9.29 1.24
C GLY A 255 -4.15 -9.12 2.72
N SER A 256 -3.17 -9.33 3.61
CA SER A 256 -3.37 -9.15 5.05
C SER A 256 -3.68 -7.69 5.38
N SER A 257 -2.89 -6.75 4.86
CA SER A 257 -3.02 -5.29 5.09
C SER A 257 -4.34 -4.73 4.60
N SER A 258 -4.72 -5.07 3.37
CA SER A 258 -6.00 -4.67 2.79
C SER A 258 -7.17 -5.16 3.65
N ILE A 259 -7.15 -6.43 4.06
CA ILE A 259 -8.22 -7.01 4.88
C ILE A 259 -8.23 -6.47 6.31
N PHE A 260 -7.08 -6.15 6.89
CA PHE A 260 -7.01 -5.49 8.19
C PHE A 260 -7.65 -4.10 8.15
N MET A 261 -7.33 -3.30 7.14
CA MET A 261 -7.96 -1.98 6.96
C MET A 261 -9.47 -2.10 6.73
N LYS A 262 -9.90 -3.06 5.89
CA LYS A 262 -11.32 -3.35 5.70
C LYS A 262 -12.03 -3.72 7.01
N TRP A 263 -11.37 -4.51 7.87
CA TRP A 263 -11.91 -4.85 9.19
C TRP A 263 -12.01 -3.62 10.09
N LEU A 264 -10.95 -2.81 10.19
CA LEU A 264 -10.97 -1.56 10.95
C LEU A 264 -12.13 -0.67 10.53
N ASP A 265 -12.29 -0.41 9.24
CA ASP A 265 -13.39 0.43 8.73
C ASP A 265 -14.76 -0.17 9.08
N SER A 266 -14.94 -1.49 8.92
CA SER A 266 -16.20 -2.15 9.29
C SER A 266 -16.54 -1.99 10.78
N LYS A 267 -15.53 -2.04 11.65
CA LYS A 267 -15.68 -1.91 13.10
C LYS A 267 -15.93 -0.46 13.54
N THR A 268 -15.54 0.51 12.71
CA THR A 268 -15.75 1.95 12.95
C THR A 268 -16.88 2.54 12.10
N GLY A 269 -17.75 1.72 11.52
CA GLY A 269 -18.99 2.16 10.86
C GLY A 269 -18.94 2.32 9.34
N GLY A 270 -17.85 1.92 8.67
CA GLY A 270 -17.78 1.71 7.22
C GLY A 270 -17.75 2.97 6.36
N LYS A 271 -17.19 4.07 6.89
CA LYS A 271 -17.15 5.40 6.24
C LYS A 271 -15.73 5.93 6.03
N GLN A 272 -14.71 5.08 6.19
CA GLN A 272 -13.30 5.36 5.98
C GLN A 272 -12.73 6.46 6.90
N GLU A 273 -13.49 6.90 7.92
CA GLU A 273 -13.03 7.89 8.90
C GLU A 273 -11.81 7.37 9.69
N ILE A 274 -11.76 6.06 9.96
CA ILE A 274 -10.60 5.47 10.62
C ILE A 274 -9.32 5.59 9.78
N TYR A 275 -9.40 5.51 8.46
CA TYR A 275 -8.24 5.69 7.57
C TYR A 275 -7.72 7.13 7.68
N LYS A 276 -8.65 8.09 7.69
CA LYS A 276 -8.35 9.51 7.87
C LYS A 276 -7.70 9.79 9.22
N GLU A 277 -8.24 9.23 10.30
CA GLU A 277 -7.67 9.38 11.64
C GLU A 277 -6.25 8.80 11.73
N ILE A 278 -5.99 7.66 11.09
CA ILE A 278 -4.66 7.05 11.03
C ILE A 278 -3.71 7.92 10.19
N ALA A 279 -4.12 8.34 8.99
CA ALA A 279 -3.29 9.14 8.08
C ALA A 279 -2.86 10.49 8.71
N HIS A 280 -3.78 11.15 9.42
CA HIS A 280 -3.55 12.42 10.11
C HIS A 280 -3.09 12.28 11.57
N SER A 281 -2.86 11.05 12.05
CA SER A 281 -2.43 10.83 13.43
C SER A 281 -1.08 11.51 13.70
N PRO A 282 -0.85 12.06 14.90
CA PRO A 282 0.46 12.59 15.28
C PRO A 282 1.56 11.54 15.17
N SER A 283 2.81 11.98 14.97
CA SER A 283 3.94 11.07 15.06
C SER A 283 4.03 10.43 16.45
N ALA A 284 4.54 9.21 16.49
CA ALA A 284 4.84 8.47 17.70
C ALA A 284 6.23 7.83 17.54
N PRO A 285 6.85 7.35 18.64
CA PRO A 285 8.11 6.60 18.58
C PRO A 285 8.13 5.43 17.59
N THR A 286 6.99 4.78 17.35
CA THR A 286 6.84 3.68 16.38
C THR A 286 5.52 3.80 15.60
N SER A 287 5.45 3.20 14.40
CA SER A 287 4.18 3.11 13.65
C SER A 287 3.13 2.31 14.41
N GLU A 288 3.53 1.29 15.17
CA GLU A 288 2.62 0.52 16.03
C GLU A 288 1.97 1.45 17.06
N GLN A 289 2.77 2.22 17.81
CA GLN A 289 2.24 3.14 18.80
C GLN A 289 1.36 4.22 18.15
N ARG A 290 1.73 4.68 16.95
CA ARG A 290 0.93 5.62 16.16
C ARG A 290 -0.46 5.05 15.85
N LEU A 291 -0.54 3.81 15.36
CA LEU A 291 -1.80 3.13 15.11
C LEU A 291 -2.59 2.93 16.41
N MET A 292 -1.97 2.41 17.46
CA MET A 292 -2.63 2.10 18.74
C MET A 292 -3.21 3.35 19.44
N ASN A 293 -2.56 4.51 19.29
CA ASN A 293 -3.10 5.80 19.77
C ASN A 293 -4.42 6.19 19.09
N VAL A 294 -4.68 5.70 17.87
CA VAL A 294 -5.96 5.87 17.18
C VAL A 294 -6.93 4.77 17.61
N LEU A 295 -6.53 3.51 17.52
CA LEU A 295 -7.42 2.37 17.77
C LEU A 295 -7.99 2.36 19.20
N SER A 296 -7.21 2.72 20.21
CA SER A 296 -7.68 2.80 21.60
C SER A 296 -8.85 3.77 21.79
N LYS A 297 -8.95 4.85 20.99
CA LYS A 297 -10.07 5.81 21.05
C LYS A 297 -11.39 5.22 20.54
N HIS A 298 -11.30 4.21 19.68
CA HIS A 298 -12.43 3.48 19.10
C HIS A 298 -12.79 2.22 19.89
N GLY A 299 -12.19 2.02 21.07
CA GLY A 299 -12.50 0.90 21.95
C GLY A 299 -11.92 -0.44 21.49
N PHE A 300 -10.94 -0.42 20.59
CA PHE A 300 -10.09 -1.59 20.36
C PHE A 300 -9.16 -1.82 21.56
N ALA A 301 -8.47 -2.95 21.58
CA ALA A 301 -7.49 -3.26 22.62
C ALA A 301 -6.34 -2.23 22.68
N ASN A 302 -5.59 -2.26 23.78
CA ASN A 302 -4.51 -1.31 24.06
C ASN A 302 -3.12 -1.79 23.59
N ASP A 303 -3.04 -2.99 23.02
CA ASP A 303 -1.83 -3.60 22.48
C ASP A 303 -2.11 -4.25 21.11
N MET A 304 -1.10 -4.27 20.25
CA MET A 304 -1.24 -4.75 18.88
C MET A 304 -1.51 -6.25 18.79
N ASP A 305 -0.96 -7.05 19.70
CA ASP A 305 -1.16 -8.50 19.69
C ASP A 305 -2.64 -8.85 19.90
N THR A 306 -3.28 -8.21 20.88
CA THR A 306 -4.72 -8.37 21.12
C THR A 306 -5.52 -7.88 19.92
N VAL A 307 -5.17 -6.74 19.30
CA VAL A 307 -5.84 -6.23 18.09
C VAL A 307 -5.75 -7.25 16.93
N LEU A 308 -4.58 -7.81 16.67
CA LEU A 308 -4.38 -8.79 15.59
C LEU A 308 -5.11 -10.11 15.87
N LEU A 309 -5.13 -10.56 17.13
CA LEU A 309 -5.89 -11.74 17.54
C LEU A 309 -7.40 -11.50 17.46
N ASP A 310 -7.88 -10.30 17.82
CA ASP A 310 -9.29 -9.90 17.68
C ASP A 310 -9.70 -9.84 16.21
N TRP A 311 -8.83 -9.32 15.33
CA TRP A 311 -9.05 -9.31 13.88
C TRP A 311 -9.27 -10.72 13.32
N ILE A 312 -8.38 -11.66 13.64
CA ILE A 312 -8.53 -13.06 13.20
C ILE A 312 -9.79 -13.70 13.82
N ALA A 313 -10.09 -13.42 15.08
CA ALA A 313 -11.30 -13.93 15.74
C ALA A 313 -12.59 -13.39 15.10
N ASP A 314 -12.63 -12.10 14.75
CA ASP A 314 -13.77 -11.47 14.10
C ASP A 314 -13.99 -12.03 12.68
N ILE A 315 -12.92 -12.26 11.92
CA ILE A 315 -13.01 -12.95 10.62
C ILE A 315 -13.56 -14.36 10.81
N ASN A 316 -13.05 -15.13 11.76
CA ASN A 316 -13.56 -16.47 12.07
C ASN A 316 -15.05 -16.47 12.44
N ASN A 317 -15.49 -15.41 13.13
CA ASN A 317 -16.88 -15.24 13.54
C ASN A 317 -17.80 -14.76 12.42
N GLY A 318 -17.23 -14.30 11.29
CA GLY A 318 -17.97 -13.81 10.14
C GLY A 318 -18.39 -12.35 10.27
N VAL A 319 -17.68 -11.56 11.07
CA VAL A 319 -17.93 -10.11 11.25
C VAL A 319 -17.69 -9.36 9.94
N VAL A 320 -16.69 -9.78 9.16
CA VAL A 320 -16.42 -9.25 7.83
C VAL A 320 -16.93 -10.25 6.78
N PRO A 321 -18.03 -9.93 6.04
CA PRO A 321 -18.64 -10.88 5.11
C PRO A 321 -17.69 -11.30 3.97
N GLY A 322 -17.80 -12.56 3.56
CA GLY A 322 -17.06 -13.11 2.41
C GLY A 322 -15.63 -13.58 2.73
N LEU A 323 -15.11 -13.29 3.93
CA LEU A 323 -13.79 -13.70 4.36
C LEU A 323 -13.80 -15.05 5.08
N LYS A 324 -12.72 -15.82 4.90
CA LYS A 324 -12.54 -17.16 5.46
C LYS A 324 -11.09 -17.35 5.90
N LEU A 325 -10.92 -18.01 7.04
CA LEU A 325 -9.61 -18.48 7.49
C LEU A 325 -9.33 -19.88 6.97
N SER A 326 -8.06 -20.16 6.75
CA SER A 326 -7.55 -21.48 6.39
C SER A 326 -6.48 -21.90 7.38
N ALA A 327 -6.51 -23.17 7.79
CA ALA A 327 -5.45 -23.72 8.61
C ALA A 327 -4.19 -23.93 7.77
N ILE A 328 -3.01 -23.64 8.33
CA ILE A 328 -1.72 -23.86 7.66
C ILE A 328 -1.45 -25.35 7.46
N ASP A 329 -1.17 -25.77 6.22
CA ASP A 329 -0.76 -27.15 5.93
C ASP A 329 0.71 -27.31 6.36
N PRO A 330 1.00 -28.06 7.44
CA PRO A 330 2.37 -28.22 7.90
C PRO A 330 3.20 -29.09 6.95
N THR A 331 2.63 -29.60 5.85
CA THR A 331 3.36 -30.31 4.80
C THR A 331 3.61 -29.46 3.56
N ASP A 332 3.18 -28.19 3.53
CA ASP A 332 3.45 -27.29 2.42
C ASP A 332 4.94 -26.91 2.41
N PRO A 333 5.73 -27.30 1.39
CA PRO A 333 7.16 -27.02 1.34
C PRO A 333 7.50 -25.52 1.26
N LYS A 334 6.53 -24.64 0.96
CA LYS A 334 6.73 -23.19 1.00
C LYS A 334 6.84 -22.64 2.41
N PHE A 335 6.17 -23.28 3.37
CA PHE A 335 6.11 -22.83 4.76
C PHE A 335 6.82 -23.79 5.73
N ASN A 336 6.91 -25.08 5.38
CA ASN A 336 7.68 -26.07 6.11
C ASN A 336 9.14 -26.02 5.63
N ILE A 337 9.98 -25.38 6.43
CA ILE A 337 11.43 -25.29 6.23
C ILE A 337 12.08 -26.23 7.24
N ASN A 338 12.70 -27.31 6.76
CA ASN A 338 13.39 -28.30 7.58
C ASN A 338 12.53 -28.93 8.70
N GLY A 339 11.26 -29.19 8.43
CA GLY A 339 10.34 -29.82 9.39
C GLY A 339 9.67 -28.84 10.35
N LYS A 340 9.89 -27.54 10.19
CA LYS A 340 9.36 -26.48 11.06
C LYS A 340 8.67 -25.40 10.22
N ILE A 341 7.72 -24.70 10.83
CA ILE A 341 7.12 -23.50 10.23
C ILE A 341 7.72 -22.28 10.91
N PRO A 342 8.55 -21.47 10.23
CA PRO A 342 9.06 -20.23 10.79
C PRO A 342 7.93 -19.19 10.90
N LEU A 343 7.63 -18.76 12.13
CA LEU A 343 6.70 -17.68 12.42
C LEU A 343 7.48 -16.37 12.66
N LEU A 344 7.35 -15.43 11.73
CA LEU A 344 8.06 -14.16 11.75
C LEU A 344 7.40 -13.19 12.75
N PRO A 345 8.12 -12.14 13.20
CA PRO A 345 7.59 -11.11 14.09
C PRO A 345 6.21 -10.59 13.65
N LYS A 346 5.26 -10.53 14.60
CA LYS A 346 3.86 -10.12 14.41
C LYS A 346 3.12 -10.83 13.28
N SER A 347 3.60 -12.00 12.86
CA SER A 347 2.89 -12.86 11.92
C SER A 347 2.00 -13.85 12.67
N LEU A 348 0.90 -14.25 12.02
CA LEU A 348 -0.09 -15.18 12.55
C LEU A 348 -0.27 -16.38 11.62
N VAL A 349 -0.49 -17.54 12.22
CA VAL A 349 -0.98 -18.73 11.51
C VAL A 349 -2.13 -19.37 12.29
N VAL A 350 -3.05 -19.97 11.56
CA VAL A 350 -4.21 -20.67 12.13
C VAL A 350 -4.00 -22.18 12.00
N TYR A 351 -4.39 -22.93 13.02
CA TYR A 351 -4.15 -24.37 13.10
C TYR A 351 -5.28 -25.12 13.82
N SER A 352 -5.34 -26.44 13.66
CA SER A 352 -6.33 -27.29 14.35
C SER A 352 -6.00 -27.39 15.84
N THR A 353 -6.94 -26.95 16.70
CA THR A 353 -6.78 -27.01 18.17
C THR A 353 -6.69 -28.44 18.66
N ALA A 354 -7.49 -29.35 18.11
CA ALA A 354 -7.57 -30.74 18.59
C ALA A 354 -6.25 -31.51 18.41
N ASP A 355 -5.58 -31.28 17.28
CA ASP A 355 -4.33 -31.96 16.94
C ASP A 355 -3.10 -31.26 17.53
N ASN A 356 -3.25 -29.98 17.92
CA ASN A 356 -2.20 -29.14 18.46
C ASN A 356 -2.70 -28.41 19.72
N PRO A 357 -3.04 -29.14 20.80
CA PRO A 357 -3.65 -28.55 21.99
C PRO A 357 -2.71 -27.58 22.73
N GLN A 358 -1.41 -27.61 22.42
CA GLN A 358 -0.37 -26.74 22.97
C GLN A 358 0.64 -26.41 21.86
N ILE A 359 0.79 -25.13 21.54
CA ILE A 359 1.83 -24.61 20.63
C ILE A 359 2.87 -23.73 21.37
N THR A 360 2.69 -23.50 22.67
CA THR A 360 3.55 -22.62 23.45
C THR A 360 4.87 -23.30 23.83
N THR A 361 5.96 -22.99 23.12
CA THR A 361 7.31 -23.42 23.51
C THR A 361 8.28 -22.28 23.81
N SER A 362 7.88 -21.02 23.61
CA SER A 362 8.67 -19.84 23.95
C SER A 362 7.79 -18.75 24.57
N GLY A 363 8.39 -17.87 25.38
CA GLY A 363 7.71 -16.68 25.93
C GLY A 363 7.31 -15.64 24.87
N ARG A 364 7.50 -15.97 23.57
CA ARG A 364 7.24 -15.08 22.44
C ARG A 364 6.07 -15.52 21.56
N LEU A 365 5.37 -16.57 21.97
CA LEU A 365 4.17 -17.07 21.28
C LEU A 365 2.95 -16.83 22.14
N GLU A 366 1.94 -16.19 21.56
CA GLU A 366 0.61 -16.11 22.15
C GLU A 366 -0.36 -16.94 21.30
N THR A 367 -1.26 -17.68 21.96
CA THR A 367 -2.24 -18.53 21.29
C THR A 367 -3.64 -18.22 21.77
N ARG A 368 -4.62 -18.26 20.86
CA ARG A 368 -6.03 -18.01 21.16
C ARG A 368 -6.93 -19.03 20.47
N PRO A 369 -7.77 -19.78 21.20
CA PRO A 369 -8.82 -20.59 20.60
C PRO A 369 -9.86 -19.72 19.89
N LEU A 370 -10.28 -20.13 18.69
CA LEU A 370 -11.29 -19.43 17.88
C LEU A 370 -12.70 -20.02 18.04
N GLY A 371 -12.85 -21.10 18.83
CA GLY A 371 -14.12 -21.66 19.31
C GLY A 371 -15.02 -22.29 18.23
N LYS A 372 -15.57 -21.48 17.34
CA LYS A 372 -16.59 -21.84 16.33
C LYS A 372 -16.16 -22.93 15.35
N THR A 373 -14.87 -23.04 15.12
CA THR A 373 -14.28 -23.79 14.00
C THR A 373 -13.38 -24.94 14.45
N GLY A 374 -13.13 -25.08 15.76
CA GLY A 374 -12.11 -25.99 16.28
C GLY A 374 -10.68 -25.58 15.91
N LEU A 375 -10.51 -24.31 15.52
CA LEU A 375 -9.23 -23.71 15.20
C LEU A 375 -8.71 -22.88 16.37
N SER A 376 -7.39 -22.75 16.41
CA SER A 376 -6.68 -21.76 17.21
C SER A 376 -5.79 -20.93 16.30
N VAL A 377 -5.48 -19.72 16.72
CA VAL A 377 -4.46 -18.86 16.10
C VAL A 377 -3.25 -18.79 17.03
N VAL A 378 -2.06 -18.72 16.44
CA VAL A 378 -0.82 -18.38 17.14
C VAL A 378 -0.22 -17.14 16.49
N ILE A 379 0.27 -16.22 17.31
CA ILE A 379 1.03 -15.04 16.91
C ILE A 379 2.43 -15.11 17.53
N ASN A 380 3.44 -14.65 16.78
CA ASN A 380 4.73 -14.32 17.33
C ASN A 380 4.70 -12.86 17.80
N ASN A 381 4.71 -12.66 19.13
CA ASN A 381 4.62 -11.32 19.73
C ASN A 381 5.95 -10.55 19.70
N SER A 382 7.02 -11.15 19.15
CA SER A 382 8.27 -10.45 18.92
C SER A 382 8.04 -9.24 18.02
N GLU A 383 8.75 -8.17 18.31
CA GLU A 383 8.89 -7.02 17.42
C GLU A 383 10.15 -7.20 16.58
N ASN A 384 10.13 -6.74 15.34
CA ASN A 384 11.36 -6.70 14.57
C ASN A 384 12.20 -5.51 15.07
N GLN A 385 13.31 -5.77 15.76
CA GLN A 385 14.15 -4.71 16.36
C GLN A 385 15.01 -3.94 15.37
N GLY A 386 14.76 -4.07 14.06
CA GLY A 386 15.39 -3.27 13.04
C GLY A 386 14.82 -1.85 13.03
N GLN A 387 15.43 -0.92 13.76
CA GLN A 387 15.34 0.52 13.45
C GLN A 387 15.96 0.87 12.08
N ASN A 388 16.55 -0.11 11.41
CA ASN A 388 16.91 -0.04 9.99
C ASN A 388 15.67 -0.45 9.18
N LEU A 389 14.91 0.54 8.78
CA LEU A 389 14.03 0.54 7.62
C LEU A 389 14.76 0.06 6.29
N ALA A 390 16.08 -0.21 6.29
CA ALA A 390 17.06 -0.36 5.16
C ALA A 390 16.80 -1.44 4.12
N ALA A 391 16.09 -2.48 4.51
CA ALA A 391 15.79 -3.60 3.65
C ALA A 391 14.35 -3.93 3.93
N ALA A 392 13.53 -3.95 2.89
CA ALA A 392 12.16 -4.42 2.95
C ALA A 392 12.06 -5.63 3.89
N VAL A 393 11.39 -5.37 5.02
CA VAL A 393 11.69 -5.82 6.39
C VAL A 393 12.14 -7.28 6.52
N ILE A 394 13.45 -7.53 6.57
CA ILE A 394 14.01 -8.86 6.89
C ILE A 394 13.97 -9.05 8.41
N ALA A 395 13.40 -10.15 8.89
CA ALA A 395 13.40 -10.48 10.31
C ALA A 395 14.76 -11.05 10.75
N ASP A 396 15.24 -10.67 11.93
CA ASP A 396 16.37 -11.35 12.56
C ASP A 396 15.94 -12.78 12.96
N LYS A 397 16.77 -13.80 12.63
CA LYS A 397 16.58 -15.19 13.08
C LYS A 397 16.24 -15.31 14.56
N ALA A 398 16.85 -14.49 15.42
CA ALA A 398 16.63 -14.52 16.87
C ALA A 398 15.18 -14.21 17.27
N ASN A 399 14.44 -13.50 16.42
CA ASN A 399 13.04 -13.11 16.61
C ASN A 399 12.07 -14.03 15.84
N VAL A 400 12.56 -15.08 15.19
CA VAL A 400 11.73 -16.07 14.47
C VAL A 400 11.46 -17.26 15.37
N GLU A 401 10.20 -17.66 15.45
CA GLU A 401 9.75 -18.82 16.22
C GLU A 401 9.53 -20.02 15.31
N GLU A 402 10.12 -21.17 15.64
CA GLU A 402 10.00 -22.38 14.83
C GLU A 402 8.87 -23.27 15.34
N LEU A 403 7.71 -23.18 14.70
CA LEU A 403 6.53 -23.94 15.10
C LEU A 403 6.62 -25.40 14.66
N THR A 404 6.11 -26.28 15.51
CA THR A 404 5.84 -27.68 15.17
C THR A 404 4.35 -27.91 15.19
N ILE A 405 3.73 -27.91 14.00
CA ILE A 405 2.29 -28.13 13.84
C ILE A 405 2.05 -29.51 13.25
N LYS A 406 1.23 -30.32 13.91
CA LYS A 406 0.72 -31.59 13.39
C LYS A 406 -0.39 -31.33 12.39
N LYS A 407 -0.34 -32.08 11.29
CA LYS A 407 -1.43 -32.11 10.32
C LYS A 407 -2.66 -32.74 10.98
N ALA A 408 -3.79 -32.07 10.84
CA ALA A 408 -5.06 -32.48 11.39
C ALA A 408 -5.54 -33.75 10.73
N ALA A 409 -5.97 -34.72 11.53
CA ALA A 409 -6.52 -35.97 11.01
C ALA A 409 -7.86 -35.74 10.29
N ASN A 410 -8.69 -34.80 10.77
CA ASN A 410 -9.98 -34.45 10.20
C ASN A 410 -10.27 -32.95 10.42
N LEU A 411 -10.13 -32.12 9.37
CA LEU A 411 -10.69 -30.76 9.39
C LEU A 411 -12.17 -30.80 8.98
N ASN A 412 -12.99 -29.92 9.57
CA ASN A 412 -14.37 -29.73 9.14
C ASN A 412 -14.42 -29.42 7.63
N SER A 413 -15.39 -29.94 6.88
CA SER A 413 -15.52 -29.72 5.44
C SER A 413 -15.60 -28.24 5.01
N SER A 414 -16.03 -27.34 5.90
CA SER A 414 -16.02 -25.88 5.71
C SER A 414 -14.64 -25.22 5.90
N ILE A 415 -13.66 -25.94 6.44
CA ILE A 415 -12.31 -25.46 6.76
C ILE A 415 -11.33 -26.42 6.07
N LYS A 416 -10.63 -25.93 5.06
CA LYS A 416 -9.68 -26.77 4.33
C LYS A 416 -8.26 -26.30 4.58
N TYR A 417 -7.33 -27.24 4.53
CA TYR A 417 -5.97 -26.89 4.18
C TYR A 417 -5.99 -26.23 2.81
N GLN A 418 -5.57 -24.98 2.75
CA GLN A 418 -5.33 -24.30 1.49
C GLN A 418 -3.83 -24.20 1.29
N ARG A 419 -3.39 -24.61 0.10
CA ARG A 419 -2.03 -24.33 -0.36
C ARG A 419 -2.08 -23.01 -1.09
N PHE A 420 -1.24 -22.10 -0.65
CA PHE A 420 -1.11 -20.82 -1.31
C PHE A 420 -0.50 -21.06 -2.70
N ASN A 421 -1.30 -20.85 -3.76
CA ASN A 421 -0.84 -21.00 -5.14
C ASN A 421 -1.15 -19.75 -5.96
N LEU A 422 -0.08 -19.05 -6.35
CA LEU A 422 -0.12 -17.90 -7.24
C LEU A 422 0.31 -18.25 -8.68
N GLN A 423 0.72 -19.49 -8.96
CA GLN A 423 1.51 -19.83 -10.16
C GLN A 423 0.78 -19.68 -11.51
N ASP A 424 -0.52 -19.39 -11.51
CA ASP A 424 -1.33 -19.36 -12.74
C ASP A 424 -2.08 -18.03 -12.95
N ARG A 425 -1.66 -16.95 -12.30
CA ARG A 425 -2.31 -15.63 -12.47
C ARG A 425 -1.29 -14.52 -12.61
N GLU A 426 -1.60 -13.60 -13.52
CA GLU A 426 -0.94 -12.30 -13.59
C GLU A 426 -1.44 -11.45 -12.42
N TYR A 427 -0.50 -10.94 -11.64
CA TYR A 427 -0.76 -9.99 -10.57
C TYR A 427 0.12 -8.78 -10.77
N PHE A 428 -0.38 -7.64 -10.30
CA PHE A 428 0.40 -6.42 -10.22
C PHE A 428 0.85 -6.22 -8.80
N ILE A 429 2.13 -5.90 -8.67
CA ILE A 429 2.68 -5.31 -7.46
C ILE A 429 3.14 -3.90 -7.83
N ASP A 430 3.07 -2.99 -6.88
CA ASP A 430 3.73 -1.70 -6.94
C ASP A 430 5.17 -1.79 -6.41
N LYS A 431 5.90 -0.68 -6.49
CA LYS A 431 7.22 -0.57 -5.88
C LYS A 431 7.01 -0.16 -4.44
N VAL A 432 7.25 -1.10 -3.53
CA VAL A 432 7.32 -0.79 -2.10
C VAL A 432 8.40 0.25 -1.84
N ILE A 433 8.02 1.32 -1.14
CA ILE A 433 8.97 2.37 -0.74
C ILE A 433 10.01 1.76 0.21
N THR A 434 11.28 1.91 -0.16
CA THR A 434 12.40 1.42 0.64
C THR A 434 12.97 2.53 1.51
N GLU A 435 13.76 2.19 2.51
CA GLU A 435 14.48 3.19 3.28
C GLU A 435 15.64 3.84 2.54
N GLU A 436 16.20 3.19 1.51
CA GLU A 436 17.10 3.93 0.63
C GLU A 436 16.36 5.11 -0.02
N ASP A 437 15.09 4.89 -0.43
CA ASP A 437 14.22 5.97 -0.87
C ASP A 437 14.02 7.01 0.24
N GLU A 438 13.80 6.62 1.50
CA GLU A 438 13.68 7.56 2.64
C GLU A 438 14.98 8.30 3.02
N LYS A 439 16.13 7.64 2.99
CA LYS A 439 17.44 8.22 3.33
C LYS A 439 17.84 9.27 2.32
N ASN A 440 17.48 9.07 1.06
CA ASN A 440 17.68 10.07 0.02
C ASN A 440 16.83 11.33 0.26
N ILE A 441 15.74 11.23 1.02
CA ILE A 441 14.91 12.37 1.45
C ILE A 441 15.49 13.06 2.69
N LYS A 442 15.91 12.31 3.71
CA LYS A 442 16.38 12.84 5.01
C LYS A 442 17.80 13.46 5.00
N LYS A 443 18.49 13.48 3.85
CA LYS A 443 19.86 14.02 3.72
C LYS A 443 19.93 15.54 3.54
N GLN A 444 18.80 16.24 3.65
CA GLN A 444 18.69 17.71 3.69
C GLN A 444 17.83 18.12 4.89
#